data_AF-A0A967TWK6-F1
#
_entry.id   AF-A0A967TWK6-F1
#
_cell.length_a   1.000
_cell.length_b   1.000
_cell.length_c   1.000
_cell.angle_alpha   90.00
_cell.angle_beta   90.00
_cell.angle_gamma   90.00
#
_symmetry.space_group_name_H-M   'P 1'
#
loop_
_entity.id
_entity.type
_entity.pdbx_description
1 polymer ?
#
loop_
_entity_poly.entity_id
_entity_poly.type
_entity_poly.pdbx_seq_one_letter_code
_entity_poly.pdbx_strand_id
1 'polypeptide(L)' 'SVQNHIATITLNRPDRLNALDWPSYELLSELFNQAHEDTSVRCIIVTGNGRCFCSGDDVEAIMRDG' A
#
# COMPACT_ATOMS: atom_id res chain seq x y z
N SER A 1 -6.91 -5.47 -5.77
CA SER A 1 -7.72 -6.19 -6.78
C SER A 1 -7.35 -5.71 -8.17
N VAL A 2 -7.65 -6.47 -9.23
CA VAL A 2 -7.47 -6.02 -10.63
C VAL A 2 -8.81 -6.10 -11.34
N GLN A 3 -9.28 -4.99 -11.92
CA GLN A 3 -10.54 -4.88 -12.65
C GLN A 3 -10.40 -3.85 -13.77
N ASN A 4 -10.90 -4.16 -14.98
CA ASN A 4 -10.87 -3.25 -16.14
C ASN A 4 -9.47 -2.64 -16.41
N HIS A 5 -8.42 -3.45 -16.32
CA HIS A 5 -7.01 -3.04 -16.46
C HIS A 5 -6.49 -2.10 -15.35
N ILE A 6 -7.21 -1.95 -14.25
CA ILE A 6 -6.82 -1.12 -13.09
C ILE A 6 -6.51 -2.02 -11.91
N ALA A 7 -5.29 -1.95 -11.39
CA ALA A 7 -4.93 -2.52 -10.11
C ALA A 7 -5.25 -1.53 -8.99
N THR A 8 -6.03 -1.94 -7.99
CA THR A 8 -6.30 -1.15 -6.78
C THR A 8 -5.57 -1.75 -5.60
N ILE A 9 -4.67 -0.97 -5.01
CA ILE A 9 -3.95 -1.26 -3.77
C ILE A 9 -4.55 -0.41 -2.66
N THR A 10 -5.01 -1.07 -1.60
CA THR A 10 -5.65 -0.40 -0.45
C THR A 10 -4.76 -0.53 0.78
N LEU A 11 -4.29 0.60 1.30
CA LEU A 11 -3.64 0.66 2.62
C LEU A 11 -4.71 0.36 3.68
N ASN A 12 -4.45 -0.65 4.51
CA ASN A 12 -5.48 -1.24 5.38
C ASN A 12 -5.04 -1.33 6.85
N ARG A 13 -4.55 -0.21 7.39
CA ARG A 13 -4.28 -0.02 8.83
C ARG A 13 -5.10 1.18 9.35
N PRO A 14 -6.45 1.17 9.23
CA PRO A 14 -7.27 2.35 9.48
C PRO A 14 -7.15 2.90 10.92
N ASP A 15 -6.92 2.02 11.91
CA ASP A 15 -6.72 2.40 13.32
C ASP A 15 -5.41 3.17 13.55
N ARG A 16 -4.46 3.08 12.61
CA ARG A 16 -3.19 3.81 12.58
C ARG A 16 -3.16 4.84 11.47
N LEU A 17 -4.32 5.26 10.96
CA LEU A 17 -4.43 6.22 9.85
C LEU A 17 -3.64 5.81 8.59
N ASN A 18 -3.51 4.50 8.39
CA ASN A 18 -2.75 3.88 7.32
C ASN A 18 -1.25 4.25 7.32
N ALA A 19 -0.67 4.54 8.49
CA ALA A 19 0.77 4.73 8.64
C ALA A 19 1.56 3.51 8.16
N LEU A 20 2.73 3.73 7.55
CA LEU A 20 3.56 2.70 6.93
C LEU A 20 4.69 2.24 7.86
N ASP A 21 4.78 0.93 8.07
CA ASP A 21 5.89 0.25 8.75
C ASP A 21 6.72 -0.58 7.73
N TRP A 22 7.80 -1.23 8.16
CA TRP A 22 8.63 -2.05 7.28
C TRP A 22 7.84 -3.14 6.53
N PRO A 23 6.96 -3.93 7.17
CA PRO A 23 6.10 -4.86 6.46
C PRO A 23 5.20 -4.19 5.41
N SER A 24 4.69 -2.99 5.69
CA SER A 24 3.90 -2.22 4.72
C SER A 24 4.73 -1.88 3.47
N TYR A 25 5.99 -1.47 3.65
CA TYR A 25 6.88 -1.16 2.53
C TYR A 25 7.25 -2.40 1.71
N GLU A 26 7.53 -3.52 2.37
CA GLU A 26 7.81 -4.81 1.70
C GLU A 26 6.61 -5.24 0.85
N LEU A 27 5.41 -5.22 1.43
CA LEU A 27 4.18 -5.61 0.73
C LEU A 27 3.84 -4.64 -0.42
N LEU A 28 4.04 -3.33 -0.24
CA LEU A 28 3.85 -2.36 -1.32
C LEU A 28 4.82 -2.62 -2.48
N SER A 29 6.08 -2.89 -2.19
CA SER A 29 7.09 -3.25 -3.21
C SER A 29 6.67 -4.51 -3.97
N GLU A 30 6.25 -5.56 -3.27
CA GLU A 30 5.76 -6.80 -3.87
C GLU A 30 4.55 -6.54 -4.79
N LEU A 31 3.55 -5.81 -4.31
CA LEU A 31 2.33 -5.51 -5.08
C LEU A 31 2.61 -4.65 -6.32
N PHE A 32 3.54 -3.69 -6.23
CA PHE A 32 3.95 -2.90 -7.40
C PHE A 32 4.68 -3.77 -8.43
N ASN A 33 5.55 -4.69 -8.00
CA ASN A 33 6.22 -5.62 -8.91
C ASN A 33 5.22 -6.58 -9.57
N GLN A 34 4.29 -7.15 -8.82
CA GLN A 34 3.22 -7.99 -9.37
C GLN A 34 2.39 -7.22 -10.41
N ALA A 35 2.02 -5.97 -10.13
CA ALA A 35 1.28 -5.13 -11.07
C ALA A 35 2.12 -4.71 -12.30
N HIS A 36 3.45 -4.61 -12.17
CA HIS A 36 4.36 -4.35 -13.28
C HIS A 36 4.48 -5.56 -14.21
N GLU A 37 4.53 -6.77 -13.66
CA GLU A 37 4.63 -8.02 -14.42
C GLU A 37 3.30 -8.42 -15.09
N ASP A 38 2.16 -8.04 -14.51
CA ASP A 38 0.85 -8.29 -15.09
C ASP A 38 0.56 -7.36 -16.29
N THR A 39 0.82 -7.87 -17.50
CA THR A 39 0.55 -7.16 -18.76
C THR A 39 -0.91 -6.73 -18.98
N SER A 40 -1.86 -7.24 -18.19
CA SER A 40 -3.25 -6.79 -18.23
C SER A 40 -3.47 -5.48 -17.47
N VAL A 41 -2.58 -5.10 -16.55
CA VAL A 41 -2.64 -3.86 -15.77
C VAL A 41 -2.09 -2.69 -16.59
N ARG A 42 -2.82 -1.57 -16.58
CA ARG A 42 -2.46 -0.32 -17.28
C ARG A 42 -2.47 0.90 -16.36
N CYS A 43 -3.06 0.78 -15.19
CA CYS A 43 -3.14 1.86 -14.20
C CYS A 43 -3.14 1.24 -12.80
N ILE A 44 -2.48 1.91 -11.86
CA ILE A 44 -2.52 1.56 -10.43
C ILE A 44 -3.19 2.70 -9.67
N ILE A 45 -4.21 2.38 -8.90
CA ILE A 45 -4.80 3.26 -7.89
C ILE A 45 -4.28 2.81 -6.53
N VAL A 46 -3.68 3.74 -5.80
CA VAL A 46 -3.35 3.55 -4.39
C VAL A 46 -4.33 4.37 -3.57
N THR A 47 -5.00 3.74 -2.61
CA THR A 47 -5.97 4.42 -1.74
C THR A 47 -5.89 3.89 -0.30
N GLY A 48 -6.50 4.58 0.65
CA GLY A 48 -6.57 4.17 2.05
C GLY A 48 -7.96 3.66 2.41
N ASN A 49 -8.03 2.61 3.24
CA ASN A 49 -9.27 2.22 3.91
C ASN A 49 -9.57 3.19 5.07
N GLY A 50 -10.85 3.46 5.32
CA GLY A 50 -11.29 4.33 6.41
C GLY A 50 -11.22 5.82 6.07
N ARG A 51 -10.86 6.65 7.06
CA ARG A 51 -11.07 8.12 7.02
C ARG A 51 -9.97 8.93 6.34
N CYS A 52 -8.86 8.31 5.96
CA CYS A 52 -7.70 9.01 5.40
C CYS A 52 -6.92 8.10 4.45
N PHE A 53 -6.14 8.72 3.56
CA PHE A 53 -5.24 7.99 2.67
C PHE A 53 -4.10 7.30 3.46
N CYS A 54 -3.17 8.09 3.99
CA CYS A 54 -2.01 7.67 4.76
C CYS A 54 -1.51 8.86 5.59
N SER A 55 -1.10 8.63 6.84
CA SER A 55 -0.50 9.65 7.71
C SER A 55 1.03 9.76 7.59
N GLY A 56 1.65 9.00 6.69
CA GLY A 56 3.11 8.91 6.54
C GLY A 56 3.70 7.68 7.22
N ASP A 57 4.91 7.80 7.74
CA ASP A 57 5.59 6.72 8.46
C ASP A 57 4.95 6.43 9.82
N ASP A 58 4.91 5.14 10.17
CA ASP A 58 4.72 4.69 11.54
C ASP A 58 6.06 4.84 12.27
N VAL A 59 6.38 6.07 12.68
CA VAL A 59 7.70 6.44 13.25
C VAL A 59 8.07 5.56 14.45
N GLU A 60 7.10 5.21 15.30
CA GLU A 60 7.31 4.33 16.45
C GLU A 60 7.78 2.94 15.99
N ALA A 61 7.11 2.34 15.00
CA ALA A 61 7.47 1.04 14.47
C ALA A 61 8.83 1.06 13.75
N ILE A 62 9.05 2.06 12.88
CA ILE A 62 10.30 2.18 12.11
C ILE A 62 11.51 2.36 13.01
N MET A 63 11.41 3.19 14.06
CA MET A 63 12.53 3.42 14.99
C MET A 63 12.81 2.24 15.92
N ARG A 64 11.81 1.38 16.17
CA ARG A 64 12.00 0.19 17.01
C ARG A 64 12.63 -0.96 16.22
N ASP A 65 12.28 -1.09 14.95
CA ASP A 65 12.61 -2.24 14.12
C ASP A 65 13.80 -1.94 13.16
N GLY A 66 14.42 -0.75 13.27
CA GLY A 66 15.66 -0.35 12.57
C GLY A 66 16.87 -0.24 13.49
#